data_AF-A0AAU2XIB2-F1
#
_entry.id   AF-A0AAU2XIB2-F1
#
_cell.length_a   1.000
_cell.length_b   1.000
_cell.length_c   1.000
_cell.angle_alpha   90.00
_cell.angle_beta   90.00
_cell.angle_gamma   90.00
#
_symmetry.space_group_name_H-M   'P 1'
#
loop_
_entity.id
_entity.type
_entity.pdbx_description
1 polymer ?
#
loop_
_entity_poly.entity_id
_entity_poly.type
_entity_poly.pdbx_seq_one_letter_code
_entity_poly.pdbx_strand_id
1 'polypeptide(L)'
;MPESRMSSAGRDRAHTKGERSESQAVDRRRQAADGKDPERERLTNDLWQYGWRCLRKWMKEGTIAARCKANNVPLTCFDSEVQELRRNSYLREDLAAAAVAEAVQYFVDVSKPRGYWKPHKGASMRTYFMHDCLYRF
;
A
#
# COMPACT_ATOMS: atom_id res chain seq x y z
N MET A 1 16.49 69.66 25.55
CA MET A 1 15.42 69.90 24.55
C MET A 1 16.03 70.68 23.39
N PRO A 2 15.72 70.43 22.10
CA PRO A 2 14.60 69.66 21.51
C PRO A 2 15.06 68.38 20.75
N GLU A 3 14.36 67.25 20.83
CA GLU A 3 13.22 66.77 20.01
C GLU A 3 13.47 66.65 18.48
N SER A 4 13.52 65.41 18.00
CA SER A 4 13.04 65.02 16.66
C SER A 4 12.43 63.62 16.73
N ARG A 5 11.11 63.60 16.54
CA ARG A 5 10.28 62.44 16.24
C ARG A 5 10.50 62.03 14.78
N MET A 6 10.42 60.73 14.47
CA MET A 6 9.83 60.10 13.26
C MET A 6 10.27 58.62 13.25
N SER A 7 9.41 57.67 13.61
CA SER A 7 8.39 57.06 12.75
C SER A 7 8.97 56.37 11.51
N SER A 8 9.01 55.03 11.51
CA SER A 8 8.45 54.24 10.40
C SER A 8 8.27 52.79 10.84
N ALA A 9 7.04 52.49 11.24
CA ALA A 9 6.47 51.18 11.04
C ALA A 9 6.46 50.85 9.53
N GLY A 10 6.61 49.57 9.19
CA GLY A 10 6.21 49.06 7.88
C GLY A 10 7.32 48.39 7.08
N ARG A 11 7.76 47.20 7.50
CA ARG A 11 8.42 46.24 6.60
C ARG A 11 8.01 44.82 7.01
N ASP A 12 6.79 44.41 6.68
CA ASP A 12 6.37 43.02 6.92
C ASP A 12 5.31 42.47 5.95
N ARG A 13 5.13 43.08 4.77
CA ARG A 13 4.09 42.62 3.82
C ARG A 13 4.56 42.30 2.40
N ALA A 14 5.87 42.07 2.18
CA ALA A 14 6.38 41.81 0.83
C ALA A 14 7.03 40.42 0.63
N HIS A 15 7.28 39.62 1.68
CA HIS A 15 7.95 38.31 1.52
C HIS A 15 7.01 37.14 1.16
N THR A 16 5.74 37.19 1.52
CA THR A 16 4.87 36.00 1.45
C THR A 16 4.34 35.63 0.06
N LYS A 17 4.43 36.50 -0.96
CA LYS A 17 3.87 36.22 -2.29
C LYS A 17 4.87 35.53 -3.24
N GLY A 18 6.15 35.89 -3.16
CA GLY A 18 7.23 35.25 -3.92
C GLY A 18 7.50 33.83 -3.42
N GLU A 19 7.64 33.66 -2.11
CA GLU A 19 7.93 32.38 -1.45
C GLU A 19 6.81 31.35 -1.63
N ARG A 20 5.53 31.78 -1.67
CA ARG A 20 4.40 30.87 -1.98
C ARG A 20 4.39 30.41 -3.44
N SER A 21 4.77 31.27 -4.36
CA SER A 21 4.79 30.96 -5.80
C SER A 21 5.92 30.00 -6.14
N GLU A 22 7.07 30.19 -5.48
CA GLU A 22 8.24 29.34 -5.60
C GLU A 22 8.05 28.01 -4.86
N SER A 23 7.47 28.02 -3.66
CA SER A 23 7.09 26.80 -2.93
C SER A 23 6.05 25.98 -3.70
N GLN A 24 5.03 26.62 -4.30
CA GLN A 24 4.06 25.92 -5.14
C GLN A 24 4.67 25.37 -6.44
N ALA A 25 5.65 26.06 -7.03
CA ALA A 25 6.36 25.56 -8.20
C ALA A 25 7.27 24.37 -7.86
N VAL A 26 7.91 24.40 -6.69
CA VAL A 26 8.72 23.29 -6.17
C VAL A 26 7.84 22.09 -5.82
N ASP A 27 6.70 22.30 -5.16
CA ASP A 27 5.73 21.24 -4.87
C ASP A 27 5.13 20.64 -6.14
N ARG A 28 4.80 21.45 -7.15
CA ARG A 28 4.33 20.93 -8.45
C ARG A 28 5.41 20.16 -9.20
N ARG A 29 6.68 20.58 -9.13
CA ARG A 29 7.80 19.82 -9.69
C ARG A 29 8.03 18.52 -8.93
N ARG A 30 7.85 18.52 -7.61
CA ARG A 30 7.90 17.32 -6.77
C ARG A 30 6.77 16.37 -7.12
N GLN A 31 5.53 16.85 -7.26
CA GLN A 31 4.37 16.05 -7.66
C GLN A 31 4.47 15.51 -9.10
N ALA A 32 5.10 16.26 -10.01
CA ALA A 32 5.38 15.79 -11.37
C ALA A 32 6.51 14.74 -11.41
N ALA A 33 7.49 14.84 -10.50
CA ALA A 33 8.55 13.85 -10.32
C ALA A 33 8.10 12.61 -9.50
N ASP A 34 7.12 12.79 -8.61
CA ASP A 34 6.48 11.72 -7.82
C ASP A 34 5.48 10.90 -8.63
N GLY A 35 5.24 11.27 -9.89
CA GLY A 35 4.38 10.63 -10.89
C GLY A 35 3.69 9.35 -10.42
N LYS A 36 2.69 9.50 -9.54
CA LYS A 36 1.84 8.38 -9.16
C LYS A 36 1.02 8.07 -10.38
N ASP A 37 1.45 7.06 -11.13
CA ASP A 37 0.69 6.48 -12.22
C ASP A 37 -0.72 6.14 -11.69
N PRO A 38 -1.78 6.86 -12.13
CA PRO A 38 -3.13 6.63 -11.61
C PRO A 38 -3.63 5.21 -11.88
N GLU A 39 -3.13 4.54 -12.92
CA GLU A 39 -3.45 3.14 -13.18
C GLU A 39 -2.79 2.21 -12.16
N ARG A 40 -1.52 2.50 -11.81
CA ARG A 40 -0.81 1.79 -10.74
C ARG A 40 -1.51 1.94 -9.40
N GLU A 41 -1.96 3.15 -9.04
CA GLU A 41 -2.67 3.38 -7.77
C GLU A 41 -4.02 2.66 -7.71
N ARG A 42 -4.79 2.69 -8.82
CA ARG A 42 -6.03 1.91 -8.91
C ARG A 42 -5.78 0.41 -8.77
N LEU A 43 -4.77 -0.11 -9.47
CA LEU A 43 -4.40 -1.52 -9.40
C LEU A 43 -3.99 -1.92 -7.97
N THR A 44 -3.12 -1.14 -7.32
CA THR A 44 -2.71 -1.35 -5.93
C THR A 44 -3.93 -1.43 -5.00
N ASN A 45 -4.86 -0.48 -5.12
CA ASN A 45 -6.07 -0.44 -4.29
C ASN A 45 -6.98 -1.64 -4.54
N ASP A 46 -7.17 -2.04 -5.80
CA ASP A 46 -8.00 -3.19 -6.17
C ASP A 46 -7.41 -4.50 -5.63
N LEU A 47 -6.09 -4.69 -5.78
CA LEU A 47 -5.37 -5.85 -5.27
C LEU A 47 -5.40 -5.89 -3.74
N TRP A 48 -5.18 -4.75 -3.08
CA TRP A 48 -5.26 -4.63 -1.63
C TRP A 48 -6.62 -5.07 -1.09
N GLN A 49 -7.70 -4.48 -1.60
CA GLN A 49 -9.06 -4.79 -1.16
C GLN A 49 -9.45 -6.24 -1.45
N TYR A 50 -8.98 -6.80 -2.56
CA TYR A 50 -9.25 -8.18 -2.92
C TYR A 50 -8.49 -9.16 -2.01
N GLY A 51 -7.17 -9.03 -1.90
CA GLY A 51 -6.32 -9.89 -1.09
C GLY A 51 -6.72 -9.87 0.39
N TRP A 52 -6.95 -8.69 0.94
CA TRP A 52 -7.32 -8.53 2.35
C TRP A 52 -8.65 -9.22 2.68
N ARG A 53 -9.67 -9.08 1.81
CA ARG A 53 -10.94 -9.78 1.98
C ARG A 53 -10.79 -11.29 1.91
N CYS A 54 -10.01 -11.80 0.95
CA CYS A 54 -9.80 -13.23 0.78
C CYS A 54 -9.05 -13.86 1.96
N LEU A 55 -7.92 -13.28 2.38
CA LEU A 55 -7.13 -13.81 3.50
C LEU A 55 -7.93 -13.80 4.80
N ARG A 56 -8.62 -12.71 5.13
CA ARG A 56 -9.49 -12.65 6.33
C ARG A 56 -10.58 -13.70 6.30
N LYS A 57 -11.20 -13.93 5.14
CA LYS A 57 -12.22 -14.97 4.97
C LYS A 57 -11.64 -16.36 5.22
N TRP A 58 -10.50 -16.69 4.59
CA TRP A 58 -9.88 -18.01 4.75
C TRP A 58 -9.37 -18.27 6.16
N MET A 59 -8.82 -17.26 6.83
CA MET A 59 -8.45 -17.35 8.25
C MET A 59 -9.69 -17.57 9.14
N LYS A 60 -10.76 -16.81 8.92
CA LYS A 60 -12.02 -16.94 9.67
C LYS A 60 -12.67 -18.33 9.49
N GLU A 61 -12.59 -18.89 8.29
CA GLU A 61 -13.13 -20.21 7.97
C GLU A 61 -12.19 -21.35 8.39
N GLY A 62 -10.94 -21.05 8.77
CA GLY A 62 -9.90 -22.04 9.06
C GLY A 62 -9.40 -22.79 7.82
N THR A 63 -9.56 -22.23 6.62
CA THR A 63 -9.17 -22.85 5.35
C THR A 63 -7.81 -22.37 4.83
N ILE A 64 -7.16 -21.42 5.51
CA ILE A 64 -5.89 -20.82 5.07
C ILE A 64 -4.78 -21.86 4.87
N ALA A 65 -4.62 -22.81 5.80
CA ALA A 65 -3.61 -23.86 5.68
C ALA A 65 -3.86 -24.78 4.47
N ALA A 66 -5.12 -25.14 4.21
CA ALA A 66 -5.49 -25.91 3.03
C ALA A 66 -5.22 -25.13 1.73
N ARG A 67 -5.42 -23.80 1.73
CA ARG A 67 -5.10 -22.93 0.59
C ARG A 67 -3.59 -22.86 0.33
N CYS A 68 -2.76 -22.72 1.37
CA CYS A 68 -1.30 -22.75 1.23
C CYS A 68 -0.86 -24.11 0.64
N LYS A 69 -1.34 -25.22 1.21
CA LYS A 69 -1.03 -26.58 0.71
C LYS A 69 -1.43 -26.77 -0.76
N ALA A 70 -2.64 -26.36 -1.14
CA ALA A 70 -3.12 -26.48 -2.53
C ALA A 70 -2.31 -25.64 -3.54
N ASN A 71 -1.61 -24.60 -3.05
CA ASN A 71 -0.75 -23.74 -3.86
C ASN A 71 0.73 -24.10 -3.72
N ASN A 72 1.09 -25.21 -3.07
CA ASN A 72 2.48 -25.59 -2.78
C ASN A 72 3.27 -24.51 -2.01
N VAL A 73 2.57 -23.73 -1.19
CA VAL A 73 3.20 -22.78 -0.27
C VAL A 73 3.48 -23.53 1.05
N PRO A 74 4.74 -23.61 1.49
CA PRO A 74 5.07 -24.25 2.76
C PRO A 74 4.52 -23.40 3.91
N LEU A 75 3.64 -23.98 4.72
CA LEU A 75 3.12 -23.37 5.94
C LEU A 75 3.19 -24.39 7.06
N THR A 76 3.93 -24.08 8.12
CA THR A 76 3.87 -24.81 9.39
C THR A 76 2.89 -24.09 10.28
N CYS A 77 1.75 -24.71 10.56
CA CYS A 77 0.72 -24.14 11.41
C CYS A 77 0.07 -25.24 12.25
N PHE A 78 -0.03 -25.00 13.55
CA PHE A 78 -0.70 -25.89 14.49
C PHE A 78 -2.21 -25.63 14.52
N ASP A 79 -2.99 -26.65 14.89
CA ASP A 79 -4.45 -26.51 15.01
C ASP A 79 -4.85 -25.39 15.98
N SER A 80 -4.08 -25.17 17.04
CA SER A 80 -4.29 -24.07 17.99
C SER A 80 -4.19 -22.69 17.34
N GLU A 81 -3.22 -22.49 16.44
CA GLU A 81 -3.04 -21.24 15.70
C GLU A 81 -4.19 -21.03 14.71
N VAL A 82 -4.63 -22.08 14.02
CA VAL A 82 -5.82 -22.00 13.16
C VAL A 82 -7.06 -21.62 13.98
N GLN A 83 -7.23 -22.17 15.18
CA GLN A 83 -8.35 -21.79 16.06
C GLN A 83 -8.24 -20.33 16.53
N GLU A 84 -7.04 -19.85 16.83
CA GLU A 84 -6.81 -18.46 17.19
C GLU A 84 -7.19 -17.52 16.04
N LEU A 85 -6.74 -17.83 14.81
CA LEU A 85 -7.12 -17.08 13.60
C LEU A 85 -8.64 -17.02 13.39
N ARG A 86 -9.37 -18.11 13.70
CA ARG A 86 -10.84 -18.12 13.59
C ARG A 86 -11.52 -17.21 14.59
N ARG A 87 -10.98 -17.11 15.81
CA ARG A 87 -11.61 -16.39 16.94
C ARG A 87 -11.20 -14.92 17.01
N ASN A 88 -9.94 -14.61 16.71
CA ASN A 88 -9.36 -13.29 16.91
C ASN A 88 -9.42 -12.44 15.63
N SER A 89 -10.31 -11.44 15.60
CA SER A 89 -10.44 -10.55 14.43
C SER A 89 -9.26 -9.61 14.22
N TYR A 90 -8.64 -9.14 15.31
CA TYR A 90 -7.51 -8.22 15.24
C TYR A 90 -6.30 -8.93 14.64
N LEU A 91 -6.00 -10.15 15.09
CA LEU A 91 -4.93 -10.96 14.52
C LEU A 91 -5.13 -11.19 13.00
N ARG A 92 -6.35 -11.47 12.57
CA ARG A 92 -6.65 -11.60 11.13
C ARG A 92 -6.44 -10.31 10.36
N GLU A 93 -6.73 -9.16 10.97
CA GLU A 93 -6.57 -7.86 10.32
C GLU A 93 -5.11 -7.54 10.13
N ASP A 94 -4.30 -7.72 11.17
CA ASP A 94 -2.86 -7.44 11.15
C ASP A 94 -2.13 -8.37 10.17
N LEU A 95 -2.37 -9.68 10.26
CA LEU A 95 -1.72 -10.65 9.35
C LEU A 95 -2.14 -10.45 7.90
N ALA A 96 -3.44 -10.20 7.64
CA ALA A 96 -3.89 -9.93 6.28
C ALA A 96 -3.29 -8.63 5.73
N ALA A 97 -3.21 -7.57 6.55
CA ALA A 97 -2.63 -6.31 6.13
C ALA A 97 -1.14 -6.46 5.80
N ALA A 98 -0.37 -7.14 6.65
CA ALA A 98 1.05 -7.37 6.44
C ALA A 98 1.32 -8.17 5.14
N ALA A 99 0.69 -9.34 4.99
CA ALA A 99 0.89 -10.20 3.83
C ALA A 99 0.46 -9.52 2.51
N VAL A 100 -0.64 -8.78 2.53
CA VAL A 100 -1.15 -8.08 1.33
C VAL A 100 -0.27 -6.89 0.98
N ALA A 101 0.24 -6.14 1.96
CA ALA A 101 1.16 -5.04 1.71
C ALA A 101 2.40 -5.50 0.95
N GLU A 102 3.03 -6.56 1.45
CA GLU A 102 4.22 -7.10 0.82
C GLU A 102 3.92 -7.71 -0.56
N ALA A 103 2.79 -8.41 -0.70
CA ALA A 103 2.38 -8.99 -1.98
C ALA A 103 2.07 -7.93 -3.04
N VAL A 104 1.39 -6.84 -2.67
CA VAL A 104 1.08 -5.74 -3.60
C VAL A 104 2.37 -5.04 -4.03
N GLN A 105 3.26 -4.74 -3.09
CA GLN A 105 4.55 -4.14 -3.40
C GLN A 105 5.34 -5.02 -4.38
N TYR A 106 5.46 -6.31 -4.09
CA TYR A 106 6.15 -7.23 -5.00
C TYR A 106 5.47 -7.34 -6.37
N PHE A 107 4.14 -7.45 -6.40
CA PHE A 107 3.42 -7.64 -7.65
C PHE A 107 3.60 -6.44 -8.58
N VAL A 108 3.45 -5.23 -8.03
CA VAL A 108 3.51 -3.98 -8.78
C VAL A 108 4.94 -3.62 -9.18
N ASP A 109 5.91 -3.84 -8.29
CA ASP A 109 7.28 -3.36 -8.49
C ASP A 109 8.17 -4.40 -9.19
N VAL A 110 7.84 -5.69 -9.06
CA VAL A 110 8.69 -6.79 -9.53
C VAL A 110 7.96 -7.68 -10.52
N SER A 111 6.85 -8.31 -10.11
CA SER A 111 6.20 -9.37 -10.92
C SER A 111 5.67 -8.87 -12.26
N LYS A 112 4.89 -7.78 -12.23
CA LYS A 112 4.29 -7.19 -13.43
C LYS A 112 5.34 -6.59 -14.37
N PRO A 113 6.30 -5.74 -13.92
CA PRO A 113 7.32 -5.18 -14.80
C PRO A 113 8.25 -6.23 -15.43
N ARG A 114 8.58 -7.30 -14.71
CA ARG A 114 9.44 -8.38 -15.20
C ARG A 114 8.68 -9.44 -16.03
N GLY A 115 7.36 -9.29 -16.19
CA GLY A 115 6.53 -10.21 -16.96
C GLY A 115 6.46 -11.63 -16.38
N TYR A 116 6.64 -11.78 -15.05
CA TYR A 116 6.45 -13.06 -14.37
C TYR A 116 4.97 -13.47 -14.42
N TRP A 117 4.07 -12.51 -14.19
CA TRP A 117 2.67 -12.69 -14.55
C TRP A 117 2.46 -12.43 -16.05
N LYS A 118 1.93 -13.43 -16.76
CA LYS A 118 1.60 -13.36 -18.19
C LYS A 118 0.10 -13.59 -18.40
N PRO A 119 -0.66 -12.63 -18.96
CA PRO A 119 -2.11 -12.73 -19.13
C PRO A 119 -2.56 -13.98 -19.90
N HIS A 120 -1.76 -14.45 -20.86
CA HIS A 120 -2.11 -15.57 -21.74
C HIS A 120 -1.78 -16.95 -21.17
N LYS A 121 -1.14 -17.05 -19.99
CA LYS A 121 -0.74 -18.34 -19.39
C LYS A 121 -1.82 -18.99 -18.50
N GLY A 122 -3.08 -18.58 -18.67
CA GLY A 122 -4.26 -19.27 -18.09
C GLY A 122 -4.64 -18.89 -16.65
N ALA A 123 -3.75 -18.26 -15.88
CA ALA A 123 -4.09 -17.73 -14.55
C ALA A 123 -4.53 -16.27 -14.62
N SER A 124 -5.71 -15.96 -14.09
CA SER A 124 -6.15 -14.58 -13.93
C SER A 124 -5.15 -13.80 -13.05
N MET A 125 -5.05 -12.48 -13.25
CA MET A 125 -4.23 -11.60 -12.42
C MET A 125 -4.49 -11.80 -10.93
N ARG A 126 -5.78 -11.92 -10.56
CA ARG A 126 -6.23 -12.16 -9.18
C ARG A 126 -5.77 -13.51 -8.65
N THR A 127 -5.78 -14.56 -9.47
CA THR A 127 -5.32 -15.89 -9.08
C THR A 127 -3.81 -15.88 -8.80
N TYR A 128 -3.03 -15.26 -9.70
CA TYR A 128 -1.60 -15.12 -9.51
C TYR A 128 -1.28 -14.30 -8.26
N PHE A 129 -1.96 -13.16 -8.09
CA PHE A 129 -1.78 -12.31 -6.92
C PHE A 129 -2.12 -13.02 -5.60
N MET A 130 -3.17 -13.85 -5.55
CA MET A 130 -3.47 -14.62 -4.35
C MET A 130 -2.36 -15.63 -4.02
N HIS A 131 -1.69 -16.19 -5.01
CA HIS A 131 -0.53 -17.05 -4.76
C HIS A 131 0.59 -16.25 -4.08
N ASP A 132 0.88 -15.04 -4.57
CA ASP A 132 1.84 -14.12 -3.93
C ASP A 132 1.44 -13.72 -2.51
N CYS A 133 0.14 -13.53 -2.23
CA CYS A 133 -0.36 -13.28 -0.88
C CYS A 133 -0.16 -14.49 0.05
N LEU A 134 -0.41 -15.70 -0.43
CA LEU A 134 -0.22 -16.92 0.36
C LEU A 134 1.25 -17.15 0.67
N TYR A 135 2.15 -16.88 -0.28
CA TYR A 135 3.59 -17.02 -0.09
C TYR A 135 4.16 -16.06 0.99
N ARG A 136 3.46 -14.97 1.26
CA ARG A 136 3.86 -13.92 2.21
C ARG A 136 3.05 -13.91 3.51
N PHE A 137 2.17 -14.90 3.66
CA PHE A 137 1.43 -15.15 4.89
C PHE A 137 2.24 -16.10 5.77
#